data_AF-A0A450X781-F1
#
_entry.id   AF-A0A450X781-F1
#
_cell.length_a   1.000
_cell.length_b   1.000
_cell.length_c   1.000
_cell.angle_alpha   90.00
_cell.angle_beta   90.00
_cell.angle_gamma   90.00
#
_symmetry.space_group_name_H-M   'P 1'
#
loop_
_entity.id
_entity.type
_entity.pdbx_description
1 polymer ?
#
loop_
_entity_poly.entity_id
_entity_poly.type
_entity_poly.pdbx_seq_one_letter_code
_entity_poly.pdbx_strand_id
1 'polypeptide(L)'
;MGFGIIAFVFDYRITGLLATSGLLAMIIGLAIQTNLSNIFSGIAVNLERPFRIGDWVKLADFDEGKVVNVTWRSVRIRTPNNHIISIPNSTAAGKYCP
;
A
#
# COMPACT_ATOMS: atom_id res chain seq x y z
N MET A 1 -14.03 36.15 41.48
CA MET A 1 -12.62 36.52 41.21
C MET A 1 -11.69 35.31 41.05
N GLY A 2 -11.79 34.26 41.88
CA GLY A 2 -10.84 33.12 41.82
C GLY A 2 -10.88 32.24 40.56
N PHE A 3 -12.04 32.10 39.91
CA PHE A 3 -12.18 31.26 38.71
C PHE A 3 -11.30 31.72 37.53
N GLY A 4 -11.17 33.04 37.34
CA GLY A 4 -10.33 33.60 36.27
C GLY A 4 -8.84 33.36 36.48
N ILE A 5 -8.39 33.32 37.75
CA ILE A 5 -6.98 33.05 38.09
C ILE A 5 -6.65 31.59 37.81
N ILE A 6 -7.54 30.67 38.17
CA ILE A 6 -7.35 29.23 37.90
C ILE A 6 -7.33 28.97 36.40
N ALA A 7 -8.26 29.55 35.64
CA ALA A 7 -8.28 29.44 34.18
C ALA A 7 -6.97 29.96 33.55
N PHE A 8 -6.47 31.12 33.98
CA PHE A 8 -5.25 31.72 33.46
C PHE A 8 -3.98 30.89 33.77
N VAL A 9 -3.88 30.35 34.99
CA VAL A 9 -2.73 29.51 35.38
C VAL A 9 -2.76 28.15 34.65
N PHE A 10 -3.94 27.57 34.43
CA PHE A 10 -4.07 26.34 33.66
C PHE A 10 -3.76 26.54 32.17
N ASP A 11 -4.25 27.62 31.57
CA ASP A 11 -4.00 27.95 30.15
C ASP A 11 -2.50 28.08 29.85
N TYR A 12 -1.75 28.75 30.73
CA TYR A 12 -0.30 28.90 30.58
C TYR A 12 0.46 27.56 30.69
N ARG A 13 0.06 26.68 31.62
CA ARG A 13 0.67 25.35 31.78
C ARG A 13 0.35 24.42 30.60
N ILE A 14 -0.90 24.45 30.12
CA ILE A 14 -1.38 23.63 29.01
C ILE A 14 -0.69 24.05 27.71
N THR A 15 -0.55 25.36 27.46
CA THR A 15 0.09 25.88 26.24
C THR A 15 1.54 25.41 26.09
N GLY A 16 2.35 25.46 27.16
CA GLY A 16 3.72 24.95 27.13
C GLY A 16 3.82 23.42 26.93
N LEU A 17 2.88 22.68 27.52
CA LEU A 17 2.81 21.22 27.37
C LEU A 17 2.39 20.83 25.94
N LEU A 18 1.41 21.54 25.36
CA LEU A 18 0.96 21.32 23.98
C LEU A 18 2.03 21.68 22.95
N ALA A 19 2.75 22.78 23.15
CA ALA A 19 3.83 23.20 22.24
C ALA A 19 4.93 22.14 22.17
N THR A 20 5.35 21.60 23.32
CA THR A 20 6.40 20.58 23.39
C THR A 20 5.89 19.19 22.96
N SER A 21 4.66 18.82 23.32
CA SER A 21 4.06 17.57 22.86
C SER A 21 3.81 17.56 21.35
N GLY A 22 3.50 18.72 20.75
CA GLY A 22 3.31 18.86 19.31
C GLY A 22 4.59 18.58 18.53
N LEU A 23 5.72 19.14 18.98
CA LEU A 23 7.02 18.87 18.36
C LEU A 23 7.42 17.40 18.50
N LEU A 24 7.24 16.82 19.70
CA LEU A 24 7.51 15.41 19.96
C LEU A 24 6.65 14.49 19.08
N ALA A 25 5.35 14.78 18.97
CA ALA A 25 4.42 14.05 18.12
C ALA A 25 4.79 14.15 16.64
N MET A 26 5.25 15.32 16.17
CA MET A 26 5.74 15.49 14.80
C MET A 26 6.97 14.64 14.52
N ILE A 27 7.96 14.62 15.41
CA ILE A 27 9.18 13.82 15.25
C ILE A 27 8.84 12.33 15.18
N ILE A 28 8.00 11.84 16.10
CA ILE A 28 7.55 10.45 16.13
C ILE A 28 6.75 10.11 14.86
N GLY A 29 5.86 11.00 14.42
CA GLY A 29 5.08 10.84 13.21
C GLY A 29 5.95 10.73 11.96
N LEU A 30 6.96 11.60 11.82
CA LEU A 30 7.92 11.56 10.72
C LEU A 30 8.77 10.29 10.73
N ALA A 31 9.17 9.81 11.91
CA ALA A 31 9.93 8.56 12.04
C ALA A 31 9.11 7.33 11.62
N ILE A 32 7.81 7.31 11.90
CA ILE A 32 6.92 6.19 11.57
C ILE A 32 6.33 6.33 10.15
N GLN A 33 6.36 7.52 9.54
CA GLN A 33 5.77 7.80 8.22
C GLN A 33 6.16 6.75 7.16
N THR A 34 7.44 6.35 7.11
CA THR A 34 7.91 5.33 6.18
C THR A 34 7.31 3.94 6.46
N ASN A 35 7.22 3.56 7.74
CA ASN A 35 6.59 2.30 8.15
C ASN A 35 5.11 2.27 7.78
N LEU A 36 4.41 3.39 8.01
CA LEU A 36 2.99 3.53 7.70
C LEU A 36 2.73 3.50 6.18
N SER A 37 3.59 4.14 5.38
CA SER A 37 3.55 4.07 3.92
C SER A 37 3.68 2.64 3.41
N ASN A 38 4.62 1.87 3.95
CA ASN A 38 4.82 0.47 3.56
C ASN A 38 3.59 -0.41 3.87
N ILE A 39 2.92 -0.16 5.00
CA ILE A 39 1.67 -0.85 5.36
C ILE A 39 0.56 -0.50 4.37
N PHE A 40 0.37 0.78 4.05
CA PHE A 40 -0.62 1.21 3.07
C PHE A 40 -0.33 0.68 1.68
N SER A 41 0.95 0.61 1.26
CA SER A 41 1.34 -0.05 0.01
C SER A 41 1.00 -1.55 0.03
N GLY A 42 1.22 -2.25 1.14
CA GLY A 42 0.85 -3.66 1.28
C GLY A 42 -0.67 -3.91 1.20
N ILE A 43 -1.48 -3.00 1.75
CA ILE A 43 -2.94 -3.06 1.68
C ILE A 43 -3.43 -2.70 0.26
N ALA A 44 -2.88 -1.66 -0.36
CA ALA A 44 -3.23 -1.24 -1.72
C ALA A 44 -2.95 -2.34 -2.76
N VAL A 45 -1.82 -3.02 -2.65
CA VAL A 45 -1.46 -4.17 -3.52
C VAL A 45 -2.43 -5.35 -3.36
N ASN A 46 -3.17 -5.46 -2.24
CA ASN A 46 -4.19 -6.50 -2.10
C ASN A 46 -5.51 -6.17 -2.84
N LEU A 47 -5.79 -4.88 -3.08
CA LEU A 47 -7.01 -4.42 -3.76
C LEU A 47 -6.90 -4.42 -5.28
N GLU A 48 -5.69 -4.26 -5.83
CA GLU A 48 -5.45 -4.29 -7.27
C GLU A 48 -5.26 -5.73 -7.75
N ARG A 49 -6.36 -6.46 -7.93
CA ARG A 49 -6.38 -7.73 -8.69
C ARG A 49 -6.90 -7.48 -10.12
N PRO A 50 -6.06 -7.06 -11.08
CA PRO A 50 -6.47 -7.02 -12.48
C PRO A 50 -6.62 -8.42 -13.10
N PHE A 51 -6.06 -9.46 -12.49
CA PHE A 51 -6.10 -10.85 -12.98
C PHE A 51 -6.70 -11.78 -11.94
N ARG A 52 -7.71 -12.57 -12.31
CA ARG A 52 -8.22 -13.65 -11.46
C ARG A 52 -7.56 -14.97 -11.87
N ILE A 53 -7.36 -15.84 -10.88
CA ILE A 53 -6.92 -17.21 -11.15
C ILE A 53 -8.03 -17.88 -11.98
N GLY A 54 -7.66 -18.43 -13.12
CA GLY A 54 -8.59 -19.07 -14.05
C GLY A 54 -8.90 -18.28 -15.32
N ASP A 55 -8.54 -17.00 -15.38
CA ASP A 55 -8.72 -16.18 -16.58
C ASP A 55 -7.77 -16.64 -17.70
N TRP A 56 -8.27 -16.62 -18.93
CA TRP A 56 -7.45 -16.75 -20.13
C TRP A 56 -6.97 -15.37 -20.53
N VAL A 57 -5.66 -15.23 -20.68
CA VAL A 57 -5.04 -13.96 -21.04
C VAL A 57 -4.10 -14.17 -22.21
N LYS A 58 -4.12 -13.22 -23.14
CA LYS A 58 -3.18 -13.16 -24.25
C LYS A 58 -2.22 -12.00 -24.02
N LEU A 59 -0.93 -12.30 -23.92
CA LEU A 59 0.10 -11.28 -23.86
C LEU A 59 0.64 -11.05 -25.26
N ALA A 60 0.97 -9.80 -25.61
CA ALA A 60 1.45 -9.48 -26.96
C ALA A 60 2.71 -10.28 -27.39
N ASP A 61 3.54 -10.76 -26.45
CA ASP A 61 4.77 -11.52 -26.74
C ASP A 61 4.62 -13.04 -26.55
N PHE A 62 3.52 -13.52 -25.97
CA PHE A 62 3.36 -14.93 -25.60
C PHE A 62 2.04 -15.48 -26.11
N ASP A 63 2.01 -16.79 -26.41
CA ASP A 63 0.76 -17.49 -26.70
C ASP A 63 -0.25 -17.36 -25.56
N GLU A 64 -1.52 -17.48 -25.91
CA GLU A 64 -2.63 -17.44 -24.97
C GLU A 64 -2.43 -18.48 -23.86
N GLY A 65 -2.74 -18.11 -22.62
CA GLY A 65 -2.56 -19.01 -21.50
C GLY A 65 -3.47 -18.68 -20.32
N LYS A 66 -3.66 -19.69 -19.48
CA LYS A 66 -4.54 -19.62 -18.32
C LYS A 66 -3.77 -19.20 -17.08
N VAL A 67 -4.26 -18.18 -16.36
CA VAL A 67 -3.67 -17.75 -15.09
C VAL A 67 -3.84 -18.85 -14.04
N VAL A 68 -2.72 -19.42 -13.59
CA VAL A 68 -2.70 -20.49 -12.58
C VAL A 68 -2.39 -19.96 -11.18
N ASN A 69 -1.65 -18.85 -11.08
CA ASN A 69 -1.30 -18.25 -9.79
C ASN A 69 -0.94 -16.78 -9.96
N VAL A 70 -1.37 -15.94 -9.01
CA VAL A 70 -1.03 -14.52 -8.96
C VAL A 70 -0.37 -14.22 -7.62
N THR A 71 0.80 -13.61 -7.65
CA THR A 71 1.53 -13.12 -6.48
C THR A 71 1.72 -11.60 -6.60
N TRP A 72 2.04 -10.93 -5.50
CA TRP A 72 2.27 -9.48 -5.46
C TRP A 72 3.32 -8.97 -6.46
N ARG A 73 4.25 -9.83 -6.90
CA ARG A 73 5.33 -9.48 -7.84
C ARG A 73 5.23 -10.10 -9.24
N SER A 74 4.41 -11.15 -9.42
CA SER A 74 4.40 -11.94 -10.65
C SER A 74 3.11 -12.72 -10.87
N VAL A 75 2.72 -12.87 -12.14
CA VAL A 75 1.66 -13.76 -12.61
C VAL A 75 2.28 -15.02 -13.21
N ARG A 76 1.77 -16.19 -12.84
CA ARG A 76 2.11 -17.47 -13.48
C ARG A 76 0.98 -17.89 -14.41
N ILE A 77 1.33 -18.15 -15.65
CA ILE A 77 0.42 -18.51 -16.73
C ILE A 77 0.78 -19.91 -17.22
N ARG A 78 -0.22 -20.76 -17.45
CA ARG A 78 -0.07 -22.07 -18.08
C ARG A 78 -0.50 -21.99 -19.54
N THR A 79 0.40 -22.31 -20.46
CA THR A 79 0.09 -22.37 -21.89
C THR A 79 -0.63 -23.69 -22.26
N PRO A 80 -1.28 -23.77 -23.43
CA PRO A 80 -1.90 -25.00 -23.96
C PRO A 80 -0.91 -26.17 -24.06
N ASN A 81 0.37 -25.86 -24.30
CA ASN A 81 1.47 -26.84 -24.34
C ASN A 81 1.91 -27.29 -22.93
N ASN A 82 1.14 -26.97 -21.91
CA ASN A 82 1.38 -27.31 -20.51
C ASN A 82 2.68 -26.72 -19.92
N HIS A 83 3.22 -25.65 -20.51
CA HIS A 83 4.34 -24.92 -19.94
C HIS A 83 3.86 -23.87 -18.92
N ILE A 84 4.66 -23.64 -17.88
CA ILE A 84 4.39 -22.61 -16.88
C ILE A 84 5.36 -21.45 -17.11
N ILE A 85 4.82 -20.28 -17.42
CA ILE A 85 5.58 -19.05 -17.65
C ILE A 85 5.34 -18.12 -16.47
N SER A 86 6.41 -17.58 -15.89
CA SER A 86 6.35 -16.62 -14.77
C SER A 86 6.67 -15.22 -15.30
N ILE A 87 5.71 -14.32 -15.19
CA ILE A 87 5.79 -12.98 -15.78
C ILE A 87 5.74 -11.93 -14.68
N PRO A 88 6.70 -10.99 -14.61
CA PRO A 88 6.62 -9.87 -13.67
C PRO A 88 5.37 -9.02 -13.90
N ASN A 89 4.71 -8.58 -12.83
CA ASN A 89 3.48 -7.78 -12.93
C ASN A 89 3.68 -6.48 -13.73
N SER A 90 4.88 -5.88 -13.65
CA SER A 90 5.26 -4.68 -14.41
C SER A 90 5.19 -4.88 -15.93
N THR A 91 5.47 -6.09 -16.41
CA THR A 91 5.41 -6.43 -17.84
C THR A 91 4.01 -6.90 -18.24
N ALA A 92 3.31 -7.61 -17.37
CA ALA A 92 1.96 -8.12 -17.63
C ALA A 92 0.91 -6.99 -17.78
N ALA A 93 0.99 -5.93 -16.96
CA ALA A 93 0.05 -4.82 -17.01
C ALA A 93 0.14 -3.99 -18.31
N GLY A 94 1.33 -3.87 -18.89
CA GLY A 94 1.55 -3.10 -20.12
C GLY A 94 1.20 -3.83 -21.42
N LYS A 95 1.03 -5.16 -21.38
CA LYS A 95 0.81 -6.02 -22.55
C LYS A 95 -0.48 -6.84 -22.49
N TYR A 96 -1.38 -6.50 -21.57
CA TYR A 96 -2.68 -7.12 -21.43
C TYR A 96 -3.60 -6.71 -22.58
N CYS A 97 -4.10 -7.70 -23.31
CA CYS A 97 -5.22 -7.55 -24.23
C CYS A 97 -6.37 -8.42 -23.68
N PRO A 98 -7.56 -7.84 -23.40
CA PRO A 98 -8.70 -8.58 -22.87
C PRO A 98 -9.28 -9.60 -23.86
#